data_AF-J3HBZ3-F1
#
_entry.id   AF-J3HBZ3-F1
#
_cell.length_a   1.000
_cell.length_b   1.000
_cell.length_c   1.000
_cell.angle_alpha   90.00
_cell.angle_beta   90.00
_cell.angle_gamma   90.00
#
_symmetry.space_group_name_H-M   'P 1'
#
loop_
_entity.id
_entity.type
_entity.pdbx_description
1 polymer ?
#
loop_
_entity_poly.entity_id
_entity_poly.type
_entity_poly.pdbx_seq_one_letter_code
_entity_poly.pdbx_strand_id
1 'polypeptide(L)'
;MRLEGSCHCGAVSFSLTSAHPYPYQRCYCSICRKTQGGGGYSVNIAGDAASLKVRGRKSIAIYHARLKDEDAKRAHRSTAERHFCSVCGSGLWLFSPEWPELIHPFASAIDTALPVPPEYTHVMLNSKAPWVEVAVHAGDRQCEIWPEESIAQWHERLGLAR
;
A
#
# COMPACT_ATOMS: atom_id res chain seq x y z
N MET A 1 -1.01 -13.61 10.33
CA MET A 1 -0.31 -12.74 11.31
C MET A 1 -1.22 -11.59 11.71
N ARG A 2 -1.29 -11.23 13.00
CA ARG A 2 -1.98 -10.01 13.43
C ARG A 2 -1.04 -8.82 13.29
N LEU A 3 -1.49 -7.78 12.61
CA LEU A 3 -0.79 -6.51 12.44
C LEU A 3 -1.47 -5.45 13.30
N GLU A 4 -0.67 -4.65 13.98
CA GLU A 4 -1.06 -3.45 14.71
C GLU A 4 -0.38 -2.25 14.05
N GLY A 5 -1.11 -1.15 13.94
CA GLY A 5 -0.63 0.06 13.30
C GLY A 5 -1.26 1.33 13.87
N SER A 6 -0.62 2.45 13.62
CA SER A 6 -1.06 3.75 14.12
C SER A 6 -0.65 4.88 13.18
N CYS A 7 -1.29 6.04 13.35
CA CYS A 7 -0.78 7.28 12.78
C CYS A 7 0.33 7.86 13.67
N HIS A 8 1.16 8.75 13.11
CA HIS A 8 2.27 9.33 13.84
C HIS A 8 1.87 10.07 15.13
N CYS A 9 0.72 10.77 15.13
CA CYS A 9 0.26 11.51 16.31
C CYS A 9 -0.53 10.65 17.32
N GLY A 10 -0.75 9.35 17.05
CA GLY A 10 -1.49 8.45 17.93
C GLY A 10 -3.02 8.64 17.95
N ALA A 11 -3.57 9.62 17.22
CA ALA A 11 -5.01 9.86 17.15
C ALA A 11 -5.80 8.69 16.53
N VAL A 12 -5.15 7.88 15.70
CA VAL A 12 -5.71 6.69 15.06
C VAL A 12 -4.81 5.50 15.36
N SER A 13 -5.42 4.40 15.80
CA SER A 13 -4.78 3.09 15.89
C SER A 13 -5.70 2.03 15.30
N PHE A 14 -5.12 0.99 14.73
CA PHE A 14 -5.85 -0.06 14.07
C PHE A 14 -5.14 -1.42 14.19
N SER A 15 -5.88 -2.48 13.97
CA SER A 15 -5.34 -3.83 13.87
C SER A 15 -6.10 -4.65 12.84
N LEU A 16 -5.43 -5.60 12.19
CA LEU A 16 -6.03 -6.55 11.25
C LEU A 16 -5.23 -7.86 11.18
N THR A 17 -5.78 -8.87 10.54
CA THR A 17 -5.11 -10.12 10.19
C THR A 17 -4.62 -10.07 8.75
N SER A 18 -3.39 -10.53 8.53
CA SER A 18 -2.78 -10.68 7.21
C SER A 18 -2.18 -12.08 7.06
N ALA A 19 -2.58 -12.80 6.01
CA ALA A 19 -1.89 -14.02 5.56
C ALA A 19 -0.59 -13.69 4.81
N HIS A 20 -0.43 -12.44 4.37
CA HIS A 20 0.61 -11.98 3.45
C HIS A 20 1.32 -10.72 3.99
N PRO A 21 2.02 -10.80 5.14
CA PRO A 21 2.51 -9.62 5.86
C PRO A 21 3.80 -9.02 5.30
N TYR A 22 4.40 -9.58 4.24
CA TYR A 22 5.70 -9.10 3.75
C TYR A 22 5.57 -7.78 2.97
N PRO A 23 6.36 -6.74 3.33
CA PRO A 23 6.34 -5.45 2.65
C PRO A 23 7.21 -5.45 1.38
N TYR A 24 6.88 -6.31 0.41
CA TYR A 24 7.74 -6.56 -0.77
C TYR A 24 7.42 -5.67 -1.99
N GLN A 25 6.17 -5.25 -2.16
CA GLN A 25 5.73 -4.55 -3.38
C GLN A 25 5.89 -3.04 -3.25
N ARG A 26 6.85 -2.47 -3.97
CA ARG A 26 7.17 -1.02 -3.98
C ARG A 26 6.50 -0.36 -5.18
N CYS A 27 5.49 0.46 -4.94
CA CYS A 27 4.79 1.18 -6.00
C CYS A 27 5.33 2.61 -6.18
N TYR A 28 5.81 2.90 -7.39
CA TYR A 28 6.48 4.16 -7.75
C TYR A 28 5.55 5.20 -8.39
N CYS A 29 4.27 4.85 -8.61
CA CYS A 29 3.32 5.73 -9.27
C CYS A 29 3.15 7.05 -8.52
N SER A 30 2.80 8.09 -9.26
CA SER A 30 2.65 9.43 -8.70
C SER A 30 1.66 9.50 -7.53
N ILE A 31 0.60 8.70 -7.53
CA ILE A 31 -0.39 8.65 -6.45
C ILE A 31 0.26 8.08 -5.18
N CYS A 32 0.77 6.85 -5.26
CA CYS A 32 1.42 6.14 -4.15
C CYS A 32 2.57 6.95 -3.55
N ARG A 33 3.47 7.46 -4.39
CA ARG A 33 4.58 8.30 -3.98
C ARG A 33 4.13 9.58 -3.28
N LYS A 34 3.12 10.29 -3.81
CA LYS A 34 2.66 11.56 -3.23
C LYS A 34 1.81 11.41 -1.98
N THR A 35 1.02 10.33 -1.86
CA THR A 35 0.12 10.15 -0.72
C THR A 35 0.78 9.48 0.48
N GLN A 36 1.86 8.74 0.26
CA GLN A 36 2.55 8.04 1.36
C GLN A 36 4.05 7.84 1.09
N GLY A 37 4.49 7.72 -0.15
CA GLY A 37 5.89 7.37 -0.47
C GLY A 37 6.91 8.52 -0.48
N GLY A 38 7.12 9.21 0.65
CA GLY A 38 8.11 10.30 0.76
C GLY A 38 9.54 9.90 0.33
N GLY A 39 9.91 8.64 0.49
CA GLY A 39 11.18 8.06 0.03
C GLY A 39 11.21 7.65 -1.45
N GLY A 40 10.15 7.92 -2.22
CA GLY A 40 10.09 7.67 -3.67
C GLY A 40 9.09 6.57 -4.09
N TYR A 41 8.60 5.77 -3.16
CA TYR A 41 7.58 4.73 -3.37
C TYR A 41 6.77 4.49 -2.11
N SER A 42 5.56 3.93 -2.25
CA SER A 42 4.80 3.41 -1.10
C SER A 42 4.73 1.89 -1.15
N VAL A 43 4.61 1.26 0.01
CA VAL A 43 4.42 -0.19 0.14
C VAL A 43 3.09 -0.46 0.82
N ASN A 44 2.28 -1.30 0.17
CA ASN A 44 1.00 -1.78 0.70
C ASN A 44 1.16 -3.24 1.10
N ILE A 45 0.56 -3.61 2.23
CA ILE A 45 0.52 -5.00 2.72
C ILE A 45 -0.91 -5.49 2.55
N ALA A 46 -1.12 -6.74 2.13
CA ALA A 46 -2.49 -7.28 2.02
C ALA A 46 -3.01 -7.71 3.39
N GLY A 47 -4.29 -7.43 3.66
CA GLY A 47 -4.96 -7.79 4.89
C GLY A 47 -6.41 -8.14 4.66
N ASP A 48 -6.99 -8.90 5.59
CA ASP A 48 -8.40 -9.23 5.62
C ASP A 48 -9.21 -8.03 6.15
N ALA A 49 -10.04 -7.45 5.29
CA ALA A 49 -10.87 -6.29 5.63
C ALA A 49 -11.86 -6.59 6.76
N ALA A 50 -12.39 -7.81 6.84
CA ALA A 50 -13.36 -8.20 7.86
C ALA A 50 -12.75 -8.21 9.28
N SER A 51 -11.43 -8.39 9.36
CA SER A 51 -10.69 -8.40 10.63
C SER A 51 -10.31 -7.00 11.14
N LEU A 52 -10.53 -5.93 10.36
CA LEU A 52 -10.07 -4.58 10.67
C LEU A 52 -10.81 -3.99 11.89
N LYS A 53 -10.04 -3.68 12.93
CA LYS A 53 -10.51 -2.95 14.12
C LYS A 53 -9.82 -1.60 14.17
N VAL A 54 -10.57 -0.53 14.42
CA VAL A 54 -10.06 0.86 14.37
C VAL A 54 -10.53 1.65 15.58
N ARG A 55 -9.61 2.36 16.23
CA ARG A 55 -9.87 3.41 17.22
C ARG A 55 -9.54 4.78 16.62
N GLY A 56 -10.27 5.81 17.03
CA GLY A 56 -10.03 7.18 16.53
C GLY A 56 -10.62 7.47 15.15
N ARG A 57 -11.69 6.76 14.74
CA ARG A 57 -12.34 6.94 13.41
C ARG A 57 -12.72 8.39 13.07
N LYS A 58 -12.98 9.23 14.08
CA LYS A 58 -13.27 10.66 13.91
C LYS A 58 -12.10 11.47 13.33
N SER A 59 -10.87 10.97 13.48
CA SER A 59 -9.64 11.58 12.97
C SER A 59 -9.18 10.97 11.65
N ILE A 60 -10.06 10.22 10.96
CA ILE A 60 -9.76 9.63 9.65
C ILE A 60 -10.47 10.45 8.57
N ALA A 61 -9.72 10.85 7.56
CA ALA A 61 -10.24 11.40 6.32
C ALA A 61 -9.94 10.44 5.16
N ILE A 62 -10.72 10.57 4.08
CA ILE A 62 -10.63 9.72 2.90
C ILE A 62 -10.30 10.58 1.69
N TYR A 63 -9.25 10.21 0.97
CA TYR A 63 -8.87 10.82 -0.30
C TYR A 63 -9.10 9.85 -1.46
N HIS A 64 -9.69 10.35 -2.53
CA HIS A 64 -9.84 9.64 -3.80
C HIS A 64 -8.94 10.29 -4.84
N ALA A 65 -8.05 9.47 -5.42
CA ALA A 65 -7.14 9.95 -6.46
C ALA A 65 -7.92 10.41 -7.70
N ARG A 66 -7.35 11.39 -8.42
CA ARG A 66 -7.84 11.76 -9.75
C ARG A 66 -7.05 10.98 -10.79
N LEU A 67 -7.76 10.22 -11.61
CA LEU A 67 -7.21 9.42 -12.69
C LEU A 67 -7.53 10.08 -14.02
N LYS A 68 -6.62 9.98 -14.99
CA LYS A 68 -6.85 10.41 -16.37
C LYS A 68 -6.30 9.31 -17.26
N ASP A 69 -7.20 8.56 -17.87
CA ASP A 69 -6.85 7.55 -18.86
C ASP A 69 -6.33 8.25 -20.12
N GLU A 70 -5.51 7.57 -20.92
CA GLU A 70 -4.84 8.17 -22.09
C GLU A 70 -5.85 8.80 -23.07
N ASP A 71 -6.99 8.13 -23.28
CA ASP A 71 -8.05 8.60 -24.18
C ASP A 71 -9.10 9.52 -23.50
N ALA A 72 -8.98 9.72 -22.18
CA ALA A 72 -9.98 10.47 -21.42
C ALA A 72 -9.78 11.99 -21.55
N LYS A 73 -10.80 12.68 -22.07
CA LYS A 73 -10.81 14.16 -22.16
C LYS A 73 -10.77 14.86 -20.79
N ARG A 74 -11.20 14.19 -19.72
CA ARG A 74 -11.25 14.75 -18.35
C ARG A 74 -10.82 13.71 -17.34
N ALA A 75 -10.15 14.18 -16.28
CA ALA A 75 -9.81 13.34 -15.15
C ALA A 75 -11.07 12.96 -14.35
N HIS A 76 -11.20 11.69 -13.99
CA HIS A 76 -12.27 11.14 -13.17
C HIS A 76 -11.76 10.77 -11.77
N ARG A 77 -12.69 10.54 -10.82
CA ARG A 77 -12.37 10.17 -9.44
C ARG A 77 -12.25 8.66 -9.33
N SER A 78 -11.14 8.18 -8.77
CA SER A 78 -10.96 6.77 -8.42
C SER A 78 -11.95 6.34 -7.34
N THR A 79 -12.51 5.14 -7.48
CA THR A 79 -13.30 4.44 -6.46
C THR A 79 -12.48 4.15 -5.21
N ALA A 80 -11.17 3.88 -5.37
CA ALA A 80 -10.30 3.49 -4.27
C ALA A 80 -10.10 4.61 -3.22
N GLU A 81 -10.26 4.22 -1.97
CA GLU A 81 -10.29 5.06 -0.77
C GLU A 81 -8.95 5.02 -0.04
N ARG A 82 -8.23 6.14 -0.05
CA ARG A 82 -6.98 6.31 0.74
C ARG A 82 -7.32 6.94 2.06
N HIS A 83 -7.25 6.14 3.11
CA HIS A 83 -7.53 6.58 4.47
C HIS A 83 -6.26 7.17 5.07
N PHE A 84 -6.38 8.35 5.67
CA PHE A 84 -5.27 9.05 6.32
C PHE A 84 -5.73 9.75 7.59
N CYS A 85 -4.81 9.98 8.51
CA CYS A 85 -5.09 10.76 9.71
C CYS A 85 -5.26 12.24 9.34
N SER A 86 -6.42 12.82 9.62
CA SER A 86 -6.71 14.24 9.36
C SER A 86 -5.93 15.21 10.25
N VAL A 87 -5.26 14.71 11.29
CA VAL A 87 -4.47 15.52 12.23
C VAL A 87 -3.01 15.62 11.78
N CYS A 88 -2.37 14.49 11.43
CA CYS A 88 -0.94 14.46 11.10
C CYS A 88 -0.62 14.08 9.64
N GLY A 89 -1.63 13.74 8.83
CA GLY A 89 -1.45 13.38 7.42
C GLY A 89 -0.93 11.96 7.16
N SER A 90 -0.64 11.16 8.20
CA SER A 90 -0.17 9.78 8.01
C SER A 90 -1.17 8.95 7.19
N GLY A 91 -0.73 8.42 6.05
CA GLY A 91 -1.49 7.43 5.30
C GLY A 91 -1.62 6.14 6.10
N LEU A 92 -2.83 5.61 6.24
CA LEU A 92 -3.13 4.44 7.06
C LEU A 92 -3.30 3.18 6.21
N TRP A 93 -4.27 3.19 5.30
CA TRP A 93 -4.54 2.09 4.39
C TRP A 93 -5.25 2.55 3.12
N LEU A 94 -5.20 1.71 2.10
CA LEU A 94 -6.03 1.78 0.91
C LEU A 94 -7.14 0.73 1.01
N PHE A 95 -8.37 1.12 0.68
CA PHE A 95 -9.52 0.23 0.49
C PHE A 95 -10.05 0.42 -0.94
N SER A 96 -10.55 -0.65 -1.56
CA SER A 96 -11.23 -0.56 -2.84
C SER A 96 -12.57 -1.29 -2.75
N PRO A 97 -13.70 -0.66 -3.15
CA PRO A 97 -14.99 -1.35 -3.18
C PRO A 97 -15.04 -2.49 -4.22
N GLU A 98 -14.08 -2.55 -5.15
CA GLU A 98 -13.95 -3.63 -6.15
C GLU A 98 -13.41 -4.94 -5.53
N TRP A 99 -12.71 -4.84 -4.39
CA TRP A 99 -12.18 -5.97 -3.61
C TRP A 99 -12.53 -5.78 -2.13
N PRO A 100 -13.81 -5.88 -1.77
CA PRO A 100 -14.30 -5.52 -0.43
C PRO A 100 -13.74 -6.40 0.70
N GLU A 101 -13.22 -7.59 0.36
CA GLU A 101 -12.55 -8.51 1.27
C GLU A 101 -11.11 -8.09 1.62
N LEU A 102 -10.52 -7.18 0.84
CA LEU A 102 -9.13 -6.75 1.01
C LEU A 102 -9.03 -5.35 1.63
N ILE A 103 -8.08 -5.22 2.55
CA ILE A 103 -7.60 -3.94 3.05
C ILE A 103 -6.09 -3.89 2.87
N HIS A 104 -5.57 -2.73 2.48
CA HIS A 104 -4.17 -2.56 2.13
C HIS A 104 -3.49 -1.51 3.03
N PRO A 105 -3.14 -1.85 4.28
CA PRO A 105 -2.36 -0.96 5.13
C PRO A 105 -1.02 -0.60 4.51
N PHE A 106 -0.63 0.66 4.72
CA PHE A 106 0.69 1.12 4.36
C PHE A 106 1.72 0.57 5.36
N ALA A 107 2.82 0.03 4.85
CA ALA A 107 3.88 -0.53 5.71
C ALA A 107 4.43 0.48 6.72
N SER A 108 4.45 1.77 6.36
CA SER A 108 4.91 2.87 7.24
C SER A 108 3.96 3.19 8.39
N ALA A 109 2.74 2.66 8.39
CA ALA A 109 1.76 2.81 9.46
C ALA A 109 1.65 1.56 10.34
N ILE A 110 2.45 0.51 10.09
CA ILE A 110 2.44 -0.71 10.89
C ILE A 110 3.51 -0.62 11.99
N ASP A 111 3.08 -0.81 13.24
CA ASP A 111 3.92 -0.81 14.43
C ASP A 111 4.46 -2.22 14.76
N THR A 112 3.73 -3.25 14.32
CA THR A 112 4.21 -4.64 14.44
C THR A 112 5.47 -4.85 13.60
N ALA A 113 6.50 -5.47 14.16
CA ALA A 113 7.72 -5.80 13.43
C ALA A 113 7.40 -6.63 12.16
N LEU A 114 7.58 -6.01 11.00
CA LEU A 114 7.35 -6.64 9.70
C LEU A 114 8.54 -7.52 9.31
N PRO A 115 8.31 -8.67 8.65
CA PRO A 115 9.39 -9.50 8.18
C PRO A 115 10.14 -8.82 7.03
N VAL A 116 11.42 -9.15 6.86
CA VAL A 116 12.24 -8.67 5.74
C VAL A 116 11.92 -9.53 4.49
N PRO A 117 11.47 -8.93 3.38
CA PRO A 117 11.29 -9.67 2.13
C PRO A 117 12.62 -10.21 1.58
N PRO A 118 12.68 -11.46 1.11
CA PRO A 118 13.88 -12.01 0.45
C PRO A 118 14.11 -11.43 -0.96
N GLU A 119 13.04 -10.93 -1.58
CA GLU A 119 13.06 -10.22 -2.87
C GLU A 119 11.98 -9.11 -2.86
N TYR A 120 12.12 -8.12 -3.74
CA TYR A 120 11.16 -7.04 -3.92
C TYR A 120 10.55 -7.06 -5.32
N THR A 121 9.34 -6.51 -5.43
CA THR A 121 8.70 -6.24 -6.72
C THR A 121 8.52 -4.74 -6.86
N HIS A 122 9.20 -4.14 -7.83
CA HIS A 122 9.14 -2.72 -8.17
C HIS A 122 8.10 -2.52 -9.27
N VAL A 123 7.02 -1.82 -8.96
CA VAL A 123 5.86 -1.66 -9.86
C VAL A 123 5.64 -0.21 -10.24
N MET A 124 5.03 0.02 -11.40
CA MET A 124 4.76 1.35 -11.94
C MET A 124 6.02 2.17 -12.21
N LEU A 125 7.10 1.52 -12.69
CA LEU A 125 8.38 2.17 -13.00
C LEU A 125 8.26 3.20 -14.13
N ASN A 126 7.31 3.03 -15.05
CA ASN A 126 7.02 4.01 -16.10
C ASN A 126 6.53 5.38 -15.56
N SER A 127 6.06 5.41 -14.31
CA SER A 127 5.54 6.59 -13.62
C SER A 127 6.48 7.08 -12.50
N LYS A 128 7.66 6.45 -12.39
CA LYS A 128 8.70 6.81 -11.42
C LYS A 128 9.18 8.24 -11.67
N ALA A 129 9.34 9.01 -10.60
CA ALA A 129 9.96 10.33 -10.73
C ALA A 129 11.45 10.20 -11.10
N PRO A 130 12.01 11.16 -11.88
CA PRO A 130 13.41 11.12 -12.26
C PRO A 130 14.39 11.10 -11.08
N TRP A 131 14.06 11.77 -9.98
CA TRP A 131 14.89 11.84 -8.77
C TRP A 131 14.84 10.60 -7.89
N VAL A 132 13.92 9.66 -8.14
CA VAL A 132 13.80 8.45 -7.33
C VAL A 132 14.78 7.40 -7.85
N GLU A 133 15.72 7.00 -7.01
CA GLU A 133 16.60 5.86 -7.27
C GLU A 133 15.89 4.55 -6.95
N VAL A 134 16.03 3.56 -7.84
CA VAL A 134 15.49 2.21 -7.64
C VAL A 134 16.63 1.32 -7.21
N ALA A 135 16.71 1.02 -5.91
CA ALA A 135 17.63 0.03 -5.38
C ALA A 135 17.12 -1.36 -5.73
N VAL A 136 17.63 -1.93 -6.82
CA VAL A 136 17.31 -3.27 -7.33
C VAL A 136 18.40 -4.25 -6.89
N HIS A 137 17.98 -5.36 -6.32
CA HIS A 137 18.84 -6.47 -5.94
C HIS A 137 18.65 -7.69 -6.87
N ALA A 138 19.57 -8.66 -6.79
CA ALA A 138 19.42 -9.91 -7.52
C ALA A 138 18.15 -10.64 -7.06
N GLY A 139 17.29 -11.01 -8.01
CA GLY A 139 15.99 -11.64 -7.74
C GLY A 139 14.81 -10.67 -7.71
N ASP A 140 15.05 -9.36 -7.60
CA ASP A 140 13.98 -8.37 -7.63
C ASP A 140 13.31 -8.31 -9.00
N ARG A 141 11.99 -8.15 -8.99
CA ARG A 141 11.17 -7.98 -10.19
C ARG A 141 11.01 -6.50 -10.49
N GLN A 142 11.20 -6.14 -11.76
CA GLN A 142 11.01 -4.78 -12.26
C GLN A 142 9.85 -4.77 -13.26
N CYS A 143 8.81 -4.00 -12.96
CA CYS A 143 7.60 -3.92 -13.77
C CYS A 143 7.32 -2.46 -14.13
N GLU A 144 7.18 -2.19 -15.44
CA GLU A 144 6.77 -0.86 -15.92
C GLU A 144 5.38 -0.47 -15.41
N ILE A 145 4.49 -1.46 -15.26
CA ILE A 145 3.13 -1.31 -14.72
C ILE A 145 2.93 -2.28 -13.54
N TRP A 146 1.80 -2.99 -13.49
CA TRP A 146 1.51 -4.03 -12.50
C TRP A 146 2.19 -5.36 -12.86
N PRO A 147 2.58 -6.17 -11.86
CA PRO A 147 3.08 -7.52 -12.09
C PRO A 147 1.92 -8.44 -12.49
N GLU A 148 2.23 -9.52 -13.20
CA GLU A 148 1.26 -10.60 -13.47
C GLU A 148 0.92 -11.39 -12.20
N GLU A 149 1.86 -11.45 -11.27
CA GLU A 149 1.75 -12.16 -10.00
C GLU A 149 0.97 -11.34 -8.96
N SER A 150 -0.05 -11.95 -8.34
CA SER A 150 -0.75 -11.37 -7.20
C SER A 150 0.06 -11.42 -5.90
N ILE A 151 -0.37 -10.67 -4.89
CA ILE A 151 0.26 -10.71 -3.56
C ILE A 151 0.28 -12.12 -2.98
N ALA A 152 -0.80 -12.89 -3.13
CA ALA A 152 -0.86 -14.26 -2.64
C ALA A 152 0.13 -15.17 -3.39
N GLN A 153 0.14 -15.12 -4.72
CA GLN A 153 1.04 -15.93 -5.55
C GLN A 153 2.53 -15.63 -5.28
N TRP A 154 2.89 -14.37 -5.02
CA TRP A 154 4.26 -14.01 -4.62
C TRP A 154 4.66 -14.71 -3.33
N HIS A 155 3.77 -14.72 -2.34
CA HIS A 155 4.02 -15.42 -1.06
C HIS A 155 4.07 -16.94 -1.25
N GLU A 156 3.18 -17.51 -2.06
CA GLU A 156 3.15 -18.96 -2.34
C GLU A 156 4.43 -19.44 -3.03
N ARG A 157 4.87 -18.75 -4.10
CA ARG A 157 6.09 -19.08 -4.85
C ARG A 157 7.33 -19.12 -3.95
N LEU A 158 7.38 -18.24 -2.96
CA LEU A 158 8.51 -18.13 -2.04
C LEU A 158 8.34 -18.98 -0.77
N GLY A 159 7.25 -19.74 -0.64
CA GLY A 159 6.97 -20.53 0.57
C GLY A 159 6.74 -19.68 1.83
N LEU A 160 6.23 -18.45 1.65
CA LEU A 160 6.02 -17.45 2.71
C LEU A 160 4.55 -17.33 3.14
N ALA A 161 3.63 -18.02 2.45
CA ALA A 161 2.23 -18.09 2.81
C ALA A 161 2.05 -18.73 4.20
N ARG A 162 1.11 -18.23 5.00
CA ARG A 162 0.82 -18.70 6.36
C ARG A 162 -0.66 -19.00 6.55
#